data_AF-A0A8S2MVZ6-F1
#
_entry.id   AF-A0A8S2MVZ6-F1
#
_cell.length_a   1.000
_cell.length_b   1.000
_cell.length_c   1.000
_cell.angle_alpha   90.00
_cell.angle_beta   90.00
_cell.angle_gamma   90.00
#
_symmetry.space_group_name_H-M   'P 1'
#
loop_
_entity.id
_entity.type
_entity.pdbx_description
1 polymer ?
#
loop_
_entity_poly.entity_id
_entity_poly.type
_entity_poly.pdbx_seq_one_letter_code
_entity_poly.pdbx_strand_id
1 'polypeptide(L)'
;MAACYFLHKRFDDVIVYLSSIKTYFYNDDTFNFNYGQAKAHEEKWKEAEEAFLLIQSEKLKNDYVYLSWLARCYIYNGKPRLAWELYLKLEHSNESFSLLQLIANDCYKRGHFFYAARGFDILERMDPNPEFWEGKQGACAGAFQQIVAGHEPRDTLRDILSLLRNTNHPQGEQMIKIMRSWARTNNIPV
;
A
#
# COMPACT_ATOMS: atom_id res chain seq x y z
N MET A 1 1.79 14.44 28.56
CA MET A 1 1.83 15.68 27.75
C MET A 1 1.59 15.39 26.27
N ALA A 2 2.35 14.48 25.63
CA ALA A 2 2.14 14.08 24.24
C ALA A 2 0.69 13.66 23.90
N ALA A 3 0.03 12.89 24.76
CA ALA A 3 -1.36 12.46 24.56
C ALA A 3 -2.35 13.64 24.36
N CYS A 4 -2.13 14.77 25.03
CA CYS A 4 -2.96 15.96 24.84
C CYS A 4 -2.77 16.55 23.44
N TYR A 5 -1.53 16.66 22.95
CA TYR A 5 -1.26 17.16 21.60
C TYR A 5 -1.77 16.21 20.51
N PHE A 6 -1.71 14.90 20.73
CA PHE A 6 -2.33 13.90 19.85
C PHE A 6 -3.84 14.13 19.71
N LEU A 7 -4.55 14.35 20.82
CA LEU A 7 -6.00 14.61 20.80
C LEU A 7 -6.35 15.92 20.06
N HIS A 8 -5.47 16.91 20.14
CA HIS A 8 -5.61 18.18 19.42
C HIS A 8 -5.06 18.13 17.98
N LYS A 9 -4.59 16.96 17.51
CA LYS A 9 -3.98 16.76 16.19
C LYS A 9 -2.79 17.70 15.90
N ARG A 10 -2.09 18.13 16.95
CA ARG A 10 -0.89 18.99 16.87
C ARG A 10 0.36 18.11 16.79
N PHE A 11 0.53 17.40 15.67
CA PHE A 11 1.59 16.39 15.54
C PHE A 11 3.00 16.98 15.51
N ASP A 12 3.17 18.20 14.99
CA ASP A 12 4.43 18.94 15.12
C ASP A 12 4.90 19.08 16.58
N ASP A 13 4.01 19.50 17.47
CA ASP A 13 4.33 19.65 18.89
C ASP A 13 4.58 18.30 19.57
N VAL A 14 3.84 17.26 19.17
CA VAL A 14 4.11 15.88 19.60
C VAL A 14 5.54 15.49 19.22
N ILE A 15 5.96 15.73 17.97
CA ILE A 15 7.29 15.38 17.49
C ILE A 15 8.36 16.13 18.27
N VAL A 16 8.19 17.43 18.52
CA VAL A 16 9.14 18.23 19.31
C VAL A 16 9.29 17.63 20.72
N TYR A 17 8.16 17.36 21.39
CA TYR A 17 8.17 16.76 22.72
C TYR A 17 8.82 15.38 22.73
N LEU A 18 8.38 14.46 21.86
CA LEU A 18 8.90 13.10 21.83
C LEU A 18 10.39 13.07 21.45
N SER A 19 10.84 13.95 20.56
CA SER A 19 12.26 14.05 20.19
C SER A 19 13.13 14.48 21.37
N SER A 20 12.63 15.34 22.27
CA SER A 20 13.36 15.79 23.46
C SER A 20 13.63 14.69 24.48
N ILE A 21 12.79 13.65 24.49
CA ILE A 21 12.90 12.51 25.42
C ILE A 21 13.37 11.21 24.75
N LYS A 22 13.61 11.23 23.43
CA LYS A 22 13.91 10.04 22.62
C LYS A 22 15.07 9.20 23.18
N THR A 23 16.13 9.85 23.68
CA THR A 23 17.31 9.17 24.22
C THR A 23 17.01 8.30 25.45
N TYR A 24 15.97 8.63 26.21
CA TYR A 24 15.58 7.88 27.41
C TYR A 24 14.67 6.70 27.09
N PHE A 25 13.94 6.75 25.98
CA PHE A 25 12.88 5.79 25.62
C PHE A 25 13.14 5.07 24.29
N TYR A 26 14.38 5.04 23.82
CA TYR A 26 14.71 4.51 22.49
C TYR A 26 14.34 3.03 22.28
N ASN A 27 14.35 2.24 23.36
CA ASN A 27 13.94 0.83 23.36
C ASN A 27 12.46 0.61 23.76
N ASP A 28 11.72 1.67 24.06
CA ASP A 28 10.32 1.53 24.47
C ASP A 28 9.42 1.43 23.24
N ASP A 29 8.75 0.29 23.10
CA ASP A 29 7.89 0.01 21.95
C ASP A 29 6.70 0.96 21.85
N THR A 30 6.13 1.39 22.99
CA THR A 30 4.97 2.30 23.01
C THR A 30 5.39 3.71 22.59
N PHE A 31 6.57 4.15 23.05
CA PHE A 31 7.19 5.38 22.61
C PHE A 31 7.45 5.35 21.10
N ASN A 32 8.10 4.31 20.60
CA ASN A 32 8.43 4.17 19.18
C ASN A 32 7.17 4.11 18.30
N PHE A 33 6.12 3.43 18.76
CA PHE A 33 4.82 3.39 18.09
C PHE A 33 4.19 4.77 17.95
N ASN A 34 4.05 5.49 19.06
CA ASN A 34 3.49 6.84 19.06
C ASN A 34 4.36 7.81 18.24
N TYR A 35 5.69 7.70 18.36
CA TYR A 35 6.62 8.54 17.61
C TYR A 35 6.51 8.31 16.11
N GLY A 36 6.45 7.05 15.67
CA GLY A 36 6.23 6.66 14.28
C GLY A 36 4.91 7.21 13.74
N GLN A 37 3.82 7.10 14.49
CA GLN A 37 2.52 7.66 14.10
C GLN A 37 2.56 9.17 13.92
N ALA A 38 3.17 9.91 14.87
CA ALA A 38 3.30 11.36 14.75
C ALA A 38 4.13 11.77 13.53
N LYS A 39 5.23 11.06 13.26
CA LYS A 39 6.06 11.28 12.07
C LYS A 39 5.30 10.99 10.77
N ALA A 40 4.52 9.91 10.73
CA ALA A 40 3.71 9.56 9.58
C ALA A 40 2.64 10.63 9.27
N HIS A 41 2.03 11.22 10.31
CA HIS A 41 1.07 12.31 10.14
C HIS A 41 1.68 13.58 9.53
N GLU A 42 2.94 13.88 9.84
CA GLU A 42 3.70 14.99 9.25
C GLU A 42 4.45 14.61 7.96
N GLU A 43 4.01 13.53 7.29
CA GLU A 43 4.59 13.01 6.05
C GLU A 43 6.10 12.68 6.11
N LYS A 44 6.65 12.49 7.31
CA LYS A 44 8.04 12.07 7.54
C LYS A 44 8.15 10.56 7.46
N TRP A 45 7.78 9.99 6.32
CA TRP A 45 7.59 8.55 6.09
C TRP A 45 8.86 7.71 6.33
N LYS A 46 10.05 8.23 6.02
CA LYS A 46 11.32 7.53 6.27
C LYS A 46 11.60 7.38 7.77
N GLU A 47 11.49 8.48 8.52
CA GLU A 47 11.68 8.48 9.97
C GLU A 47 10.60 7.67 10.69
N ALA A 48 9.37 7.69 10.17
CA ALA A 48 8.27 6.86 10.67
C ALA A 48 8.57 5.37 10.48
N GLU A 49 9.03 4.95 9.30
CA GLU A 49 9.45 3.57 9.01
C GLU A 49 10.54 3.12 10.01
N GLU A 50 11.58 3.92 10.19
CA GLU A 50 12.66 3.63 11.14
C GLU A 50 12.14 3.46 12.57
N ALA A 51 11.24 4.33 13.04
CA ALA A 51 10.65 4.23 14.37
C ALA A 51 9.81 2.95 14.54
N PHE A 52 8.98 2.60 13.54
CA PHE A 52 8.18 1.37 13.59
C PHE A 52 9.04 0.12 13.60
N LEU A 53 10.14 0.10 12.84
CA LEU A 53 11.05 -1.05 12.78
C LEU A 53 11.84 -1.29 14.08
N LEU A 54 11.93 -0.30 14.98
CA LEU A 54 12.53 -0.48 16.31
C LEU A 54 11.66 -1.32 17.25
N ILE A 55 10.35 -1.40 16.98
CA ILE A 55 9.39 -2.11 17.84
C ILE A 55 9.70 -3.60 17.87
N GLN A 56 9.81 -4.19 19.06
CA GLN A 56 10.11 -5.62 19.23
C GLN A 56 8.90 -6.45 19.65
N SER A 57 7.95 -5.87 20.39
CA SER A 57 6.75 -6.56 20.87
C SER A 57 5.97 -7.23 19.74
N GLU A 58 5.94 -8.56 19.80
CA GLU A 58 5.17 -9.38 18.87
C GLU A 58 3.66 -9.11 18.97
N LYS A 59 3.18 -8.71 20.15
CA LYS A 59 1.77 -8.30 20.31
C LYS A 59 1.45 -7.09 19.44
N LEU A 60 2.32 -6.07 19.44
CA LEU A 60 2.14 -4.89 18.60
C LEU A 60 2.37 -5.21 17.13
N LYS A 61 3.36 -6.04 16.79
CA LYS A 61 3.63 -6.42 15.40
C LYS A 61 2.49 -7.17 14.72
N ASN A 62 1.67 -7.89 15.49
CA ASN A 62 0.49 -8.58 15.01
C ASN A 62 -0.79 -7.74 15.10
N ASP A 63 -0.73 -6.52 15.64
CA ASP A 63 -1.87 -5.62 15.73
C ASP A 63 -2.11 -4.93 14.38
N TYR A 64 -3.36 -4.95 13.90
CA TYR A 64 -3.74 -4.29 12.64
C TYR A 64 -3.34 -2.82 12.58
N VAL A 65 -3.44 -2.07 13.68
CA VAL A 65 -3.11 -0.65 13.69
C VAL A 65 -1.64 -0.46 13.35
N TYR A 66 -0.74 -1.24 13.94
CA TYR A 66 0.68 -1.22 13.60
C TYR A 66 0.93 -1.61 12.15
N LEU A 67 0.35 -2.71 11.70
CA LEU A 67 0.54 -3.22 10.35
C LEU A 67 0.05 -2.21 9.29
N SER A 68 -1.08 -1.55 9.55
CA SER A 68 -1.65 -0.52 8.67
C SER A 68 -0.72 0.69 8.54
N TRP A 69 -0.11 1.15 9.64
CA TRP A 69 0.84 2.26 9.62
C TRP A 69 2.16 1.90 8.96
N LEU A 70 2.68 0.70 9.22
CA LEU A 70 3.91 0.23 8.60
C LEU A 70 3.71 0.03 7.08
N ALA A 71 2.57 -0.53 6.66
CA ALA A 71 2.21 -0.66 5.25
C ALA A 71 2.17 0.71 4.54
N ARG A 72 1.57 1.73 5.17
CA ARG A 72 1.61 3.12 4.64
C ARG A 72 3.03 3.62 4.47
N CYS A 73 3.88 3.45 5.49
CA CYS A 73 5.27 3.89 5.42
C CYS A 73 6.00 3.23 4.24
N TYR A 74 5.84 1.92 4.04
CA TYR A 74 6.41 1.22 2.91
C TYR A 74 5.92 1.74 1.56
N ILE A 75 4.61 1.93 1.39
CA ILE A 75 4.04 2.43 0.12
C ILE A 75 4.56 3.84 -0.19
N TYR A 76 4.56 4.73 0.80
CA TYR A 76 4.96 6.12 0.64
C TYR A 76 6.48 6.28 0.48
N ASN A 77 7.28 5.33 0.98
CA ASN A 77 8.71 5.25 0.73
C ASN A 77 9.07 4.51 -0.58
N GLY A 78 8.09 4.17 -1.41
CA GLY A 78 8.33 3.53 -2.72
C GLY A 78 8.64 2.04 -2.64
N LYS A 79 8.24 1.35 -1.56
CA LYS A 79 8.45 -0.07 -1.31
C LYS A 79 7.12 -0.85 -1.23
N PRO A 80 6.21 -0.78 -2.22
CA PRO A 80 4.90 -1.44 -2.16
C PRO A 80 4.99 -2.96 -2.00
N ARG A 81 6.08 -3.58 -2.46
CA ARG A 81 6.38 -5.01 -2.25
C ARG A 81 6.37 -5.40 -0.77
N LEU A 82 6.99 -4.61 0.10
CA LEU A 82 7.05 -4.91 1.53
C LEU A 82 5.68 -4.80 2.19
N ALA A 83 4.86 -3.84 1.77
CA ALA A 83 3.47 -3.74 2.21
C ALA A 83 2.65 -4.98 1.80
N TRP A 84 2.86 -5.48 0.57
CA TRP A 84 2.23 -6.71 0.12
C TRP A 84 2.66 -7.93 0.95
N GLU A 85 3.95 -8.03 1.29
CA GLU A 85 4.45 -9.10 2.16
C GLU A 85 3.85 -9.05 3.59
N LEU A 86 3.51 -7.85 4.10
CA LEU A 86 2.76 -7.75 5.36
C LEU A 86 1.36 -8.35 5.23
N TYR A 87 0.65 -8.05 4.13
CA TYR A 87 -0.67 -8.64 3.88
C TYR A 87 -0.62 -10.17 3.80
N LEU A 88 0.36 -10.74 3.09
CA LEU A 88 0.48 -12.20 2.96
C LEU A 88 0.70 -12.89 4.32
N LYS A 89 1.33 -12.23 5.29
CA LYS A 89 1.50 -12.76 6.65
C LYS A 89 0.20 -12.80 7.45
N LEU A 90 -0.83 -12.06 7.03
CA LEU A 90 -2.11 -11.89 7.72
C LEU A 90 -3.26 -12.70 7.10
N GLU A 91 -3.01 -13.52 6.07
CA GLU A 91 -4.03 -14.20 5.22
C GLU A 91 -5.15 -14.95 5.98
N HIS A 92 -4.98 -15.24 7.27
CA HIS A 92 -5.97 -15.95 8.10
C HIS A 92 -6.68 -15.08 9.15
N SER A 93 -6.51 -13.76 9.11
CA SER A 93 -7.14 -12.82 10.04
C SER A 93 -8.34 -12.12 9.43
N ASN A 94 -9.35 -11.78 10.25
CA ASN A 94 -10.48 -10.94 9.84
C ASN A 94 -10.02 -9.53 9.38
N GLU A 95 -8.82 -9.11 9.79
CA GLU A 95 -8.22 -7.80 9.50
C GLU A 95 -7.51 -7.77 8.14
N SER A 96 -7.31 -8.93 7.51
CA SER A 96 -6.66 -9.07 6.20
C SER A 96 -7.37 -8.28 5.10
N PHE A 97 -8.70 -8.27 5.09
CA PHE A 97 -9.50 -7.51 4.15
C PHE A 97 -9.27 -6.00 4.29
N SER A 98 -9.35 -5.49 5.52
CA SER A 98 -9.12 -4.07 5.84
C SER A 98 -7.71 -3.62 5.44
N LEU A 99 -6.71 -4.44 5.70
CA LEU A 99 -5.33 -4.13 5.32
C LEU A 99 -5.16 -4.14 3.80
N LEU A 100 -5.74 -5.13 3.12
CA LEU A 100 -5.68 -5.22 1.66
C LEU A 100 -6.34 -4.02 1.00
N GLN A 101 -7.51 -3.60 1.49
CA GLN A 101 -8.21 -2.40 1.03
C GLN A 101 -7.34 -1.15 1.21
N LEU A 102 -6.67 -1.02 2.36
CA LEU A 102 -5.75 0.09 2.61
C LEU A 102 -4.58 0.07 1.62
N ILE A 103 -3.92 -1.08 1.44
CA ILE A 103 -2.78 -1.22 0.52
C ILE A 103 -3.20 -0.89 -0.91
N ALA A 104 -4.33 -1.43 -1.38
CA ALA A 104 -4.83 -1.19 -2.73
C ALA A 104 -5.06 0.31 -2.98
N ASN A 105 -5.73 0.99 -2.04
CA ASN A 105 -6.03 2.41 -2.15
C ASN A 105 -4.78 3.30 -2.06
N ASP A 106 -3.88 3.03 -1.12
CA ASP A 106 -2.67 3.84 -0.95
C ASP A 106 -1.69 3.62 -2.10
N CYS A 107 -1.56 2.38 -2.62
CA CYS A 107 -0.83 2.10 -3.85
C CYS A 107 -1.42 2.85 -5.05
N TYR A 108 -2.75 2.87 -5.18
CA TYR A 108 -3.42 3.60 -6.26
C TYR A 108 -3.10 5.10 -6.21
N LYS A 109 -3.22 5.72 -5.03
CA LYS A 109 -2.92 7.15 -4.81
C LYS A 109 -1.46 7.50 -5.06
N ARG A 110 -0.54 6.59 -4.75
CA ARG A 110 0.91 6.79 -4.91
C ARG A 110 1.44 6.36 -6.28
N GLY A 111 0.58 5.89 -7.18
CA GLY A 111 0.96 5.46 -8.53
C GLY A 111 1.62 4.10 -8.59
N HIS A 112 1.57 3.28 -7.52
CA HIS A 112 2.02 1.89 -7.53
C HIS A 112 0.94 0.99 -8.11
N PHE A 113 0.57 1.26 -9.37
CA PHE A 113 -0.66 0.75 -9.97
C PHE A 113 -0.70 -0.77 -10.12
N PHE A 114 0.44 -1.42 -10.34
CA PHE A 114 0.50 -2.89 -10.40
C PHE A 114 0.03 -3.54 -9.10
N TYR A 115 0.54 -3.08 -7.96
CA TYR A 115 0.15 -3.58 -6.65
C TYR A 115 -1.30 -3.20 -6.31
N ALA A 116 -1.76 -2.01 -6.72
CA ALA A 116 -3.16 -1.64 -6.58
C ALA A 116 -4.09 -2.57 -7.37
N ALA A 117 -3.77 -2.88 -8.63
CA ALA A 117 -4.55 -3.77 -9.48
C ALA A 117 -4.66 -5.19 -8.89
N ARG A 118 -3.55 -5.72 -8.36
CA ARG A 118 -3.55 -7.01 -7.65
C ARG A 118 -4.42 -6.97 -6.41
N GLY A 119 -4.35 -5.90 -5.63
CA GLY A 119 -5.17 -5.76 -4.43
C GLY A 119 -6.66 -5.72 -4.75
N PHE A 120 -7.06 -4.90 -5.72
CA PHE A 120 -8.45 -4.82 -6.15
C PHE A 120 -8.97 -6.11 -6.79
N ASP A 121 -8.14 -6.87 -7.53
CA ASP A 121 -8.51 -8.19 -8.06
C ASP A 121 -8.85 -9.19 -6.95
N ILE A 122 -8.11 -9.18 -5.84
CA ILE A 122 -8.40 -10.05 -4.69
C ILE A 122 -9.64 -9.54 -3.94
N LEU A 123 -9.74 -8.22 -3.69
CA LEU A 123 -10.90 -7.62 -3.01
C LEU A 123 -12.21 -7.93 -3.74
N GLU A 124 -12.23 -7.79 -5.07
CA GLU A 124 -13.37 -8.12 -5.92
C GLU A 124 -13.82 -9.59 -5.80
N ARG A 125 -12.88 -10.53 -5.62
CA ARG A 125 -13.21 -11.95 -5.41
C ARG A 125 -13.73 -12.24 -4.01
N MET A 126 -13.28 -11.47 -3.02
CA MET A 126 -13.71 -11.60 -1.63
C MET A 126 -15.10 -10.98 -1.42
N ASP A 127 -15.35 -9.83 -2.02
CA ASP A 127 -16.61 -9.09 -1.95
C ASP A 127 -16.91 -8.45 -3.32
N PRO A 128 -18.03 -8.82 -3.99
CA PRO A 128 -18.35 -8.34 -5.33
C PRO A 128 -18.94 -6.92 -5.31
N ASN A 129 -18.22 -5.96 -4.70
CA ASN A 129 -18.54 -4.55 -4.74
C ASN A 129 -18.07 -3.92 -6.07
N PRO A 130 -18.95 -3.22 -6.83
CA PRO A 130 -18.60 -2.55 -8.07
C PRO A 130 -17.40 -1.59 -7.97
N GLU A 131 -17.18 -0.96 -6.82
CA GLU A 131 -16.06 -0.03 -6.61
C GLU A 131 -14.69 -0.72 -6.75
N PHE A 132 -14.60 -2.02 -6.43
CA PHE A 132 -13.34 -2.76 -6.58
C PHE A 132 -13.03 -3.04 -8.05
N TRP A 133 -14.04 -3.31 -8.87
CA TRP A 133 -13.86 -3.40 -10.31
C TRP A 133 -13.39 -2.07 -10.89
N GLU A 134 -14.01 -0.95 -10.50
CA GLU A 134 -13.61 0.38 -10.96
C GLU A 134 -12.16 0.71 -10.56
N GLY A 135 -11.78 0.41 -9.30
CA GLY A 135 -10.42 0.56 -8.81
C GLY A 135 -9.42 -0.32 -9.58
N LYS A 136 -9.76 -1.58 -9.84
CA LYS A 136 -8.96 -2.51 -10.64
C LYS A 136 -8.79 -2.03 -12.08
N GLN A 137 -9.85 -1.57 -12.71
CA GLN A 137 -9.85 -1.05 -14.07
C GLN A 137 -8.92 0.17 -14.18
N GLY A 138 -9.07 1.14 -13.28
CA GLY A 138 -8.21 2.32 -13.21
C GLY A 138 -6.75 1.94 -12.97
N ALA A 139 -6.49 0.99 -12.07
CA ALA A 139 -5.14 0.53 -11.77
C ALA A 139 -4.50 -0.20 -12.96
N CYS A 140 -5.24 -1.05 -13.67
CA CYS A 140 -4.74 -1.72 -14.88
C CYS A 140 -4.40 -0.71 -15.98
N ALA A 141 -5.22 0.34 -16.16
CA ALA A 141 -4.93 1.40 -17.10
C ALA A 141 -3.68 2.21 -16.71
N GLY A 142 -3.55 2.58 -15.43
CA GLY A 142 -2.38 3.29 -14.90
C GLY A 142 -1.09 2.48 -14.99
N ALA A 143 -1.14 1.19 -14.66
CA ALA A 143 0.01 0.29 -14.80
C ALA A 143 0.42 0.15 -16.27
N PHE A 144 -0.55 0.00 -17.18
CA PHE A 144 -0.27 -0.01 -18.62
C PHE A 144 0.37 1.30 -19.08
N GLN A 145 -0.14 2.46 -18.64
CA GLN A 145 0.46 3.76 -18.94
C GLN A 145 1.93 3.83 -18.49
N GLN A 146 2.25 3.32 -17.30
CA GLN A 146 3.63 3.28 -16.80
C GLN A 146 4.54 2.36 -17.63
N ILE A 147 4.02 1.24 -18.13
CA ILE A 147 4.76 0.36 -19.05
C ILE A 147 5.04 1.08 -20.37
N VAL A 148 4.05 1.78 -20.92
CA VAL A 148 4.22 2.56 -22.16
C VAL A 148 5.26 3.67 -21.96
N ALA A 149 5.26 4.32 -20.79
CA ALA A 149 6.23 5.35 -20.41
C ALA A 149 7.62 4.79 -20.06
N GLY A 150 7.79 3.47 -19.94
CA GLY A 150 9.06 2.84 -19.57
C GLY A 150 9.42 2.93 -18.08
N HIS A 151 8.46 3.28 -17.23
CA HIS A 151 8.64 3.30 -15.77
C HIS A 151 8.41 1.93 -15.12
N GLU A 152 7.70 1.03 -15.79
CA GLU A 152 7.47 -0.35 -15.35
C GLU A 152 8.01 -1.35 -16.39
N PRO A 153 8.52 -2.52 -15.95
CA PRO A 153 9.00 -3.55 -16.87
C PRO A 153 7.89 -4.05 -17.78
N ARG A 154 8.20 -4.24 -19.07
CA ARG A 154 7.23 -4.71 -20.07
C ARG A 154 6.64 -6.08 -19.76
N ASP A 155 7.36 -6.91 -19.00
CA ASP A 155 6.90 -8.24 -18.59
C ASP A 155 5.66 -8.19 -17.69
N THR A 156 5.47 -7.10 -16.93
CA THR A 156 4.28 -6.88 -16.09
C THR A 156 2.99 -6.79 -16.90
N LEU A 157 3.07 -6.56 -18.22
CA LEU A 157 1.91 -6.53 -19.09
C LEU A 157 1.17 -7.88 -19.12
N ARG A 158 1.89 -9.00 -19.05
CA ARG A 158 1.27 -10.33 -19.00
C ARG A 158 0.42 -10.50 -17.75
N ASP A 159 0.94 -10.05 -16.62
CA ASP A 159 0.26 -10.13 -15.34
C ASP A 159 -0.99 -9.25 -15.34
N ILE A 160 -0.90 -8.00 -15.84
CA ILE A 160 -2.08 -7.12 -15.97
C ILE A 160 -3.15 -7.74 -16.87
N LEU A 161 -2.75 -8.30 -18.02
CA LEU A 161 -3.68 -8.99 -18.92
C LEU A 161 -4.35 -10.19 -18.25
N SER A 162 -3.65 -10.89 -17.36
CA SER A 162 -4.23 -11.99 -16.59
C SER A 162 -5.25 -11.50 -15.56
N LEU A 163 -4.96 -10.40 -14.87
CA LEU A 163 -5.88 -9.79 -13.90
C LEU A 163 -7.19 -9.37 -14.55
N LEU A 164 -7.12 -8.72 -15.72
CA LEU A 164 -8.31 -8.28 -16.47
C LEU A 164 -9.16 -9.46 -16.97
N ARG A 165 -8.54 -10.59 -17.33
CA ARG A 165 -9.28 -11.79 -17.79
C ARG A 165 -10.11 -12.42 -16.69
N ASN A 166 -9.71 -12.24 -15.42
CA ASN A 166 -10.37 -12.92 -14.30
C ASN A 166 -11.79 -12.37 -14.02
N THR A 167 -12.14 -11.16 -14.49
CA THR A 167 -13.44 -10.53 -14.19
C THR A 167 -14.54 -10.77 -15.23
N ASN A 168 -14.23 -11.27 -16.43
CA ASN A 168 -15.24 -11.43 -17.50
C ASN A 168 -16.13 -10.19 -17.73
N HIS A 169 -15.59 -8.97 -17.58
CA HIS A 169 -16.32 -7.72 -17.79
C HIS A 169 -16.15 -7.20 -19.23
N PRO A 170 -17.21 -6.71 -19.91
CA PRO A 170 -17.11 -6.24 -21.30
C PRO A 170 -16.04 -5.15 -21.52
N GLN A 171 -15.89 -4.23 -20.56
CA GLN A 171 -14.86 -3.18 -20.61
C GLN A 171 -13.45 -3.75 -20.42
N GLY A 172 -13.29 -4.80 -19.61
CA GLY A 172 -12.02 -5.51 -19.44
C GLY A 172 -11.54 -6.15 -20.73
N GLU A 173 -12.44 -6.79 -21.48
CA GLU A 173 -12.15 -7.36 -22.81
C GLU A 173 -11.68 -6.29 -23.81
N GLN A 174 -12.28 -5.10 -23.78
CA GLN A 174 -11.85 -3.99 -24.62
C GLN A 174 -10.43 -3.52 -24.25
N MET A 175 -10.13 -3.39 -22.96
CA MET A 175 -8.78 -3.04 -22.48
C MET A 175 -7.74 -4.07 -22.92
N ILE A 176 -8.05 -5.37 -22.76
CA ILE A 176 -7.18 -6.47 -23.20
C ILE A 176 -6.86 -6.37 -24.69
N LYS A 177 -7.85 -6.08 -25.54
CA LYS A 177 -7.65 -5.92 -26.99
C LYS A 177 -6.68 -4.77 -27.30
N ILE A 178 -6.85 -3.63 -26.64
CA ILE A 178 -5.99 -2.44 -26.82
C ILE A 178 -4.55 -2.76 -26.38
N MET A 179 -4.38 -3.32 -25.19
CA MET A 179 -3.07 -3.66 -24.63
C MET A 179 -2.33 -4.69 -25.50
N ARG A 180 -3.02 -5.72 -26.01
CA ARG A 180 -2.43 -6.70 -26.95
C ARG A 180 -2.04 -6.07 -28.28
N SER A 181 -2.86 -5.16 -28.82
CA SER A 181 -2.55 -4.45 -30.06
C SER A 181 -1.25 -3.63 -29.93
N TRP A 182 -1.12 -2.92 -28.81
CA TRP A 182 0.10 -2.19 -28.48
C TRP A 182 1.31 -3.12 -28.33
N ALA A 183 1.16 -4.23 -27.60
CA ALA A 183 2.24 -5.20 -27.41
C ALA A 183 2.75 -5.78 -28.74
N ARG A 184 1.84 -6.13 -29.67
CA ARG A 184 2.19 -6.60 -31.02
C ARG A 184 2.99 -5.55 -31.80
N THR A 185 2.54 -4.30 -31.77
CA THR A 185 3.20 -3.18 -32.47
C THR A 185 4.62 -2.95 -31.93
N ASN A 186 4.85 -3.24 -30.65
CA ASN A 186 6.12 -3.04 -29.97
C ASN A 186 6.98 -4.31 -29.83
N ASN A 187 6.60 -5.42 -30.49
CA ASN A 187 7.26 -6.74 -30.40
C ASN A 187 7.44 -7.25 -28.97
N ILE A 188 6.47 -6.98 -28.10
CA ILE A 188 6.47 -7.44 -26.71
C ILE A 188 5.68 -8.75 -26.66
N PRO A 189 6.28 -9.85 -26.17
CA PRO A 189 5.61 -11.14 -26.11
C PRO A 189 4.62 -11.15 -24.93
N VAL A 190 3.32 -11.29 -25.20
CA VAL A 190 2.23 -11.26 -24.20
C VAL A 190 1.22 -12.38 -24.36
#